data_AF-A0A3C1BD52-F1
#
_entry.id   AF-A0A3C1BD52-F1
#
_cell.length_a   1.000
_cell.length_b   1.000
_cell.length_c   1.000
_cell.angle_alpha   90.00
_cell.angle_beta   90.00
_cell.angle_gamma   90.00
#
_symmetry.space_group_name_H-M   'P 1'
#
loop_
_entity.id
_entity.type
_entity.pdbx_description
1 polymer ?
#
loop_
_entity_poly.entity_id
_entity_poly.type
_entity_poly.pdbx_seq_one_letter_code
_entity_poly.pdbx_strand_id
1 'polypeptide(L)'
;MLLINLSGNILKLFCLSLVNIFSCLKHIKMKTLSKIALLLVLAIAMFISSCAGGYFVYSQPVEPVYERPLAPYSGAIWIDGDWTWSGGSYVYVRGHWDHPREGRAYVRGTWEHNNHGYRWQRGHWR
;
A
#
# COMPACT_ATOMS: atom_id res chain seq x y z
N MET A 1 -26.13 35.33 -36.94
CA MET A 1 -26.63 36.16 -35.83
C MET A 1 -27.60 35.35 -34.98
N LEU A 2 -27.09 34.43 -34.15
CA LEU A 2 -27.82 33.85 -33.01
C LEU A 2 -26.77 33.26 -32.06
N LEU A 3 -26.41 34.11 -31.10
CA LEU A 3 -26.17 33.76 -29.71
C LEU A 3 -24.81 33.17 -29.32
N ILE A 4 -23.88 34.12 -29.22
CA ILE A 4 -22.86 34.30 -28.16
C ILE A 4 -23.50 34.33 -26.73
N ASN A 5 -24.70 33.76 -26.56
CA ASN A 5 -25.58 33.89 -25.39
C ASN A 5 -25.68 32.58 -24.57
N LEU A 6 -24.86 31.56 -24.88
CA LEU A 6 -24.73 30.36 -24.06
C LEU A 6 -23.72 30.49 -22.91
N SER A 7 -22.79 31.45 -22.97
CA SER A 7 -21.78 31.65 -21.91
C SER A 7 -22.36 32.28 -20.64
N GLY A 8 -23.31 33.22 -20.78
CA GLY A 8 -23.85 33.97 -19.64
C GLY A 8 -24.76 33.16 -18.72
N ASN A 9 -25.49 32.17 -19.24
CA ASN A 9 -26.44 31.38 -18.43
C ASN A 9 -25.76 30.25 -17.63
N ILE A 10 -24.69 29.64 -18.17
CA ILE A 10 -23.93 28.62 -17.46
C ILE A 10 -23.14 29.24 -16.30
N LEU A 11 -22.53 30.42 -16.50
CA LEU A 11 -21.88 31.15 -15.42
C LEU A 11 -22.88 31.60 -14.34
N LYS A 12 -24.10 32.01 -14.73
CA LYS A 12 -25.18 32.35 -13.79
C LYS A 12 -25.67 31.13 -13.00
N LEU A 13 -25.80 29.96 -13.63
CA LEU A 13 -26.19 28.71 -12.95
C LEU A 13 -25.12 28.26 -11.96
N PHE A 14 -23.83 28.36 -12.32
CA PHE A 14 -22.73 28.09 -11.39
C PHE A 14 -22.73 29.07 -10.21
N CYS A 15 -22.88 30.36 -10.48
CA CYS A 15 -22.93 31.39 -9.44
C CYS A 15 -24.15 31.23 -8.52
N LEU A 16 -25.33 30.89 -9.05
CA LEU A 16 -26.54 30.60 -8.28
C LEU A 16 -26.39 29.32 -7.45
N SER A 17 -25.73 28.28 -7.97
CA SER A 17 -25.44 27.06 -7.21
C SER A 17 -24.49 27.34 -6.04
N LEU A 18 -23.46 28.16 -6.27
CA LEU A 18 -22.50 28.55 -5.24
C LEU A 18 -23.16 29.44 -4.18
N VAL A 19 -23.97 30.43 -4.57
CA VAL A 19 -24.72 31.28 -3.63
C VAL A 19 -25.74 30.47 -2.83
N ASN A 20 -26.39 29.46 -3.42
CA ASN A 20 -27.27 28.53 -2.69
C ASN A 20 -26.51 27.64 -1.72
N ILE A 21 -25.32 27.15 -2.08
CA ILE A 21 -24.44 26.38 -1.19
C ILE A 21 -23.97 27.24 0.00
N PHE A 22 -23.52 28.49 -0.26
CA PHE A 22 -23.14 29.43 0.79
C PHE A 22 -24.33 29.84 1.68
N SER A 23 -25.53 29.95 1.12
CA SER A 23 -26.75 30.25 1.89
C SER A 23 -27.21 29.05 2.73
N CYS A 24 -27.02 27.83 2.23
CA CYS A 24 -27.29 26.58 2.98
C CYS A 24 -26.28 26.40 4.13
N LEU A 25 -25.00 26.68 3.90
CA LEU A 25 -23.95 26.68 4.93
C LEU A 25 -24.24 27.66 6.07
N LYS A 26 -24.87 28.81 5.78
CA LYS A 26 -25.21 29.84 6.78
C LYS A 26 -26.40 29.44 7.67
N HIS A 27 -27.24 28.49 7.23
CA HIS A 27 -28.47 28.08 7.92
C HIS A 27 -28.34 26.77 8.72
N ILE A 28 -27.22 26.04 8.59
CA ILE A 28 -26.96 24.85 9.39
C ILE A 28 -26.48 25.31 10.77
N LYS A 29 -27.30 25.08 11.81
CA LYS A 29 -26.94 25.38 13.20
C LYS A 29 -25.56 24.81 13.52
N MET A 30 -24.69 25.59 14.18
CA MET A 30 -23.30 25.19 14.51
C MET A 30 -23.18 23.84 15.24
N LYS A 31 -24.25 23.42 15.93
CA LYS A 31 -24.34 22.12 16.62
C LYS A 31 -24.47 20.92 15.67
N THR A 32 -25.00 21.12 14.46
CA THR A 32 -25.16 20.07 13.44
C THR A 32 -23.89 19.94 12.59
N LEU A 33 -23.19 21.05 12.32
CA LEU A 33 -21.86 21.06 11.69
C LEU A 33 -20.82 20.29 12.52
N SER A 34 -20.82 20.47 13.84
CA SER A 34 -19.94 19.73 14.76
C SER A 34 -20.22 18.21 14.75
N LYS A 35 -21.49 17.80 14.67
CA LYS A 35 -21.87 16.38 14.61
C LYS A 35 -21.48 15.73 13.27
N ILE A 36 -21.67 16.44 12.15
CA ILE A 36 -21.26 15.98 10.83
C ILE A 36 -19.73 15.85 10.78
N ALA A 37 -19.00 16.84 11.30
CA ALA A 37 -17.54 16.79 11.38
C ALA A 37 -17.07 15.62 12.27
N LEU A 38 -17.70 15.39 13.43
CA LEU A 38 -17.38 14.28 14.32
C LEU A 38 -17.63 12.92 13.66
N LEU A 39 -18.75 12.76 12.94
CA LEU A 39 -19.07 11.55 12.18
C LEU A 39 -18.07 11.31 11.04
N LEU A 40 -17.63 12.37 10.36
CA LEU A 40 -16.62 12.30 9.30
C LEU A 40 -15.26 11.87 9.86
N VAL A 41 -14.82 12.44 10.99
CA VAL A 41 -13.57 12.06 11.65
C VAL A 41 -13.60 10.60 12.12
N LEU A 42 -14.74 10.15 12.68
CA LEU A 42 -14.89 8.76 13.12
C LEU A 42 -14.87 7.78 11.96
N ALA A 43 -15.51 8.12 10.84
CA ALA A 43 -15.48 7.32 9.63
C ALA A 43 -14.06 7.23 9.05
N ILE A 44 -13.32 8.33 9.00
CA ILE A 44 -11.92 8.35 8.54
C ILE A 44 -11.03 7.48 9.44
N ALA A 45 -11.22 7.53 10.77
CA ALA A 45 -10.44 6.72 11.71
C ALA A 45 -10.63 5.21 11.50
N MET A 46 -11.84 4.76 11.13
CA MET A 46 -12.11 3.35 10.82
C MET A 46 -11.38 2.87 9.55
N PHE A 47 -11.18 3.73 8.56
CA PHE A 47 -10.48 3.38 7.32
C PHE A 47 -8.96 3.25 7.47
N ILE A 48 -8.35 3.86 8.50
CA ILE A 48 -6.90 3.84 8.72
C ILE A 48 -6.44 2.48 9.31
N SER A 49 -7.34 1.66 9.87
CA SER A 49 -6.99 0.40 10.53
C SER A 49 -6.63 -0.78 9.59
N SER A 50 -6.58 -0.56 8.28
CA SER A 50 -6.24 -1.61 7.32
C SER A 50 -4.83 -1.41 6.76
N CYS A 51 -3.78 -1.74 7.52
CA CYS A 51 -2.45 -2.05 6.96
C CYS A 51 -1.49 -2.53 8.06
N ALA A 52 -1.40 -3.86 8.27
CA ALA A 52 -0.17 -4.60 8.64
C ALA A 52 -0.53 -6.03 9.10
N GLY A 53 -1.17 -6.82 8.25
CA GLY A 53 -1.30 -8.26 8.49
C GLY A 53 0.02 -8.96 8.14
N GLY A 54 0.87 -9.21 9.14
CA GLY A 54 1.98 -10.14 9.01
C GLY A 54 1.48 -11.57 9.21
N TYR A 55 1.88 -12.50 8.36
CA TYR A 55 1.61 -13.92 8.59
C TYR A 55 2.67 -14.48 9.54
N PHE A 56 2.26 -15.20 10.58
CA PHE A 56 3.16 -15.78 11.58
C PHE A 56 3.01 -17.31 11.58
N VAL A 57 4.13 -18.00 11.76
CA VAL A 57 4.17 -19.46 11.99
C VAL A 57 4.78 -19.76 13.35
N TYR A 58 4.31 -20.84 13.99
CA TYR A 58 4.80 -21.24 15.31
C TYR A 58 6.26 -21.73 15.28
N SER A 59 6.67 -22.40 14.20
CA SER A 59 8.03 -22.91 14.03
C SER A 59 8.65 -22.42 12.72
N GLN A 60 9.94 -22.10 12.75
CA GLN A 60 10.71 -21.77 11.56
C GLN A 60 10.87 -23.02 10.68
N PRO A 61 10.39 -23.01 9.43
CA PRO A 61 10.62 -24.10 8.50
C PRO A 61 12.12 -24.22 8.16
N VAL A 62 12.61 -25.45 7.99
CA VAL A 62 14.01 -25.71 7.64
C VAL A 62 14.27 -25.23 6.21
N GLU A 63 15.33 -24.44 6.00
CA GLU A 63 15.76 -24.03 4.67
C GLU A 63 16.25 -25.26 3.89
N PRO A 64 15.65 -25.59 2.72
CA PRO A 64 16.13 -26.69 1.92
C PRO A 64 17.51 -26.33 1.36
N VAL A 65 18.46 -27.26 1.48
CA VAL A 65 19.77 -27.12 0.84
C VAL A 65 19.61 -27.43 -0.64
N TYR A 66 20.05 -26.51 -1.49
CA TYR A 66 20.10 -26.69 -2.94
C TYR A 66 21.42 -26.17 -3.46
N GLU A 67 21.90 -26.77 -4.53
CA GLU A 67 23.13 -26.37 -5.18
C GLU A 67 22.89 -25.13 -6.03
N ARG A 68 23.81 -24.15 -5.90
CA ARG A 68 23.79 -22.94 -6.72
C ARG A 68 24.24 -23.29 -8.14
N PRO A 69 23.42 -23.08 -9.19
CA PRO A 69 23.85 -23.29 -10.56
C PRO A 69 24.93 -22.28 -10.96
N LEU A 70 25.73 -22.61 -11.97
CA LEU A 70 26.74 -21.70 -12.51
C LEU A 70 26.11 -20.38 -12.98
N ALA A 71 26.84 -19.28 -12.82
CA ALA A 71 26.40 -17.96 -13.26
C ALA A 71 26.23 -17.96 -14.79
N PRO A 72 25.05 -17.55 -15.32
CA PRO A 72 24.79 -17.58 -16.76
C PRO A 72 25.55 -16.49 -17.54
N TYR A 73 25.98 -15.41 -16.89
CA TYR A 73 26.72 -14.31 -17.50
C TYR A 73 27.64 -13.60 -16.50
N SER A 74 28.62 -12.86 -17.02
CA SER A 74 29.56 -12.07 -16.20
C SER A 74 28.82 -10.94 -15.47
N GLY A 75 29.07 -10.82 -14.17
CA GLY A 75 28.45 -9.79 -13.32
C GLY A 75 27.05 -10.15 -12.77
N ALA A 76 26.54 -11.35 -13.04
CA ALA A 76 25.32 -11.84 -12.40
C ALA A 76 25.46 -11.86 -10.88
N ILE A 77 24.43 -11.40 -10.17
CA ILE A 77 24.37 -11.49 -8.72
C ILE A 77 23.45 -12.62 -8.30
N TRP A 78 23.83 -13.33 -7.24
CA TRP A 78 23.00 -14.38 -6.68
C TRP A 78 21.98 -13.77 -5.72
N ILE A 79 20.70 -13.94 -6.03
CA ILE A 79 19.59 -13.63 -5.14
C ILE A 79 19.25 -14.94 -4.40
N ASP A 80 19.49 -14.95 -3.08
CA ASP A 80 19.14 -16.10 -2.24
C ASP A 80 17.63 -16.39 -2.26
N GLY A 81 17.28 -17.62 -1.89
CA GLY A 81 15.87 -18.03 -1.84
C GLY A 81 15.07 -17.23 -0.82
N ASP A 82 13.77 -17.11 -1.09
CA ASP A 82 12.84 -16.33 -0.29
C ASP A 82 11.66 -17.21 0.15
N TRP A 83 11.04 -16.90 1.28
CA TRP A 83 9.86 -17.61 1.75
C TRP A 83 8.60 -16.82 1.39
N THR A 84 7.73 -17.43 0.60
CA THR A 84 6.44 -16.85 0.25
C THR A 84 5.32 -17.47 1.05
N TRP A 85 4.32 -16.67 1.42
CA TRP A 85 3.12 -17.17 2.07
C TRP A 85 2.17 -17.77 1.02
N SER A 86 1.84 -19.05 1.16
CA SER A 86 0.88 -19.74 0.28
C SER A 86 0.07 -20.75 1.07
N GLY A 87 -1.26 -20.71 0.93
CA GLY A 87 -2.16 -21.73 1.50
C GLY A 87 -2.08 -21.90 3.02
N GLY A 88 -1.70 -20.86 3.78
CA GLY A 88 -1.58 -20.93 5.24
C GLY A 88 -0.21 -21.37 5.76
N SER A 89 0.80 -21.50 4.89
CA SER A 89 2.17 -21.84 5.28
C SER A 89 3.21 -21.05 4.48
N TYR A 90 4.45 -21.04 4.98
CA TYR A 90 5.58 -20.52 4.23
C TYR A 90 6.14 -21.59 3.29
N VAL A 91 6.20 -21.26 2.00
CA VAL A 91 6.75 -22.10 0.94
C VAL A 91 8.08 -21.50 0.48
N TYR A 92 9.10 -22.34 0.40
CA TYR A 92 10.42 -21.92 -0.06
C TYR A 92 10.43 -21.70 -1.57
N VAL A 93 10.90 -20.53 -1.99
CA VAL A 93 11.16 -20.17 -3.38
C VAL A 93 12.67 -20.18 -3.59
N ARG A 94 13.14 -20.97 -4.54
CA ARG A 94 14.58 -21.09 -4.83
C ARG A 94 15.17 -19.75 -5.27
N GLY A 95 16.41 -19.52 -4.89
CA GLY A 95 17.20 -18.39 -5.35
C GLY A 95 17.43 -18.43 -6.87
N HIS A 96 17.76 -17.27 -7.44
CA HIS A 96 18.00 -17.12 -8.87
C HIS A 96 19.12 -16.11 -9.14
N TRP A 97 19.68 -16.18 -10.33
CA TRP A 97 20.62 -15.17 -10.84
C TRP A 97 19.84 -13.98 -11.38
N ASP A 98 20.18 -12.77 -10.94
CA ASP A 98 19.60 -11.52 -11.43
C ASP A 98 20.70 -10.52 -11.79
N HIS A 99 20.33 -9.49 -12.55
CA HIS A 99 21.23 -8.43 -12.93
C HIS A 99 21.50 -7.51 -11.73
N PRO A 100 22.75 -7.05 -11.55
CA PRO A 100 23.06 -6.05 -10.54
C PRO A 100 22.30 -4.76 -10.84
N ARG A 101 21.78 -4.13 -9.79
CA ARG A 101 21.17 -2.80 -9.90
C ARG A 101 22.22 -1.76 -9.53
N GLU A 102 22.43 -0.79 -10.41
CA GLU A 102 23.42 0.26 -10.19
C GLU A 102 23.18 0.97 -8.85
N GLY A 103 24.24 1.06 -8.03
CA GLY A 103 24.20 1.69 -6.72
C GLY A 103 23.37 0.97 -5.66
N ARG A 104 22.89 -0.25 -5.89
CA ARG A 104 22.09 -1.01 -4.92
C ARG A 104 22.69 -2.37 -4.60
N ALA A 105 22.59 -2.78 -3.34
CA ALA A 105 22.99 -4.09 -2.87
C ALA A 105 21.74 -4.91 -2.50
N TYR A 106 21.72 -6.17 -2.91
CA TYR A 106 20.67 -7.09 -2.48
C TYR A 106 20.90 -7.49 -1.02
N VAL A 107 19.89 -7.30 -0.19
CA VAL A 107 19.85 -7.76 1.20
C VAL A 107 18.98 -9.00 1.24
N ARG A 108 19.58 -10.13 1.65
CA ARG A 108 18.84 -11.39 1.83
C ARG A 108 17.70 -11.22 2.83
N GLY A 109 16.61 -11.95 2.60
CA GLY A 109 15.52 -12.04 3.58
C GLY A 109 15.99 -12.71 4.87
N THR A 110 15.28 -12.44 5.97
CA THR A 110 15.58 -13.03 7.27
C THR A 110 14.31 -13.45 7.99
N TRP A 111 14.43 -14.50 8.80
CA TRP A 111 13.41 -14.84 9.77
C TRP A 111 13.48 -13.84 10.92
N GLU A 112 12.33 -13.23 11.22
CA GLU A 112 12.11 -12.34 12.34
C GLU A 112 11.25 -13.08 13.37
N HIS A 113 11.74 -13.19 14.60
CA HIS A 113 11.00 -13.81 15.69
C HIS A 113 10.34 -12.72 16.55
N ASN A 114 9.02 -12.85 16.73
CA ASN A 114 8.20 -11.96 17.54
C ASN A 114 7.39 -12.78 18.57
N ASN A 115 6.76 -12.12 19.55
CA ASN A 115 5.92 -12.77 20.56
C ASN A 115 4.77 -13.63 19.98
N HIS A 116 4.37 -13.36 18.74
CA HIS A 116 3.31 -14.06 18.03
C HIS A 116 3.82 -15.23 17.15
N GLY A 117 5.13 -15.47 17.11
CA GLY A 117 5.78 -16.50 16.31
C GLY A 117 6.83 -15.95 15.34
N TYR A 118 7.17 -16.76 14.34
CA TYR A 118 8.16 -16.44 13.31
C TYR A 118 7.47 -15.84 12.09
N ARG A 119 8.05 -14.77 11.55
CA ARG A 119 7.65 -14.11 10.32
C ARG A 119 8.84 -14.00 9.39
N TRP A 120 8.64 -14.25 8.11
CA TRP A 120 9.67 -13.99 7.11
C TRP A 120 9.64 -12.53 6.65
N GLN A 121 10.78 -11.85 6.79
CA GLN A 121 11.03 -10.56 6.18
C GLN A 121 11.68 -10.78 4.80
N ARG A 122 10.96 -10.42 3.73
CA ARG A 122 11.43 -10.58 2.37
C ARG A 122 12.73 -9.82 2.10
N GLY A 123 13.59 -10.43 1.30
CA GLY A 123 14.81 -9.77 0.84
C GLY A 123 14.47 -8.59 -0.06
N HIS A 124 15.32 -7.55 -0.02
CA HIS A 124 15.08 -6.33 -0.78
C HIS A 124 16.39 -5.68 -1.21
N TRP A 125 16.28 -4.81 -2.21
CA TRP A 125 17.38 -3.99 -2.67
C TRP A 125 17.47 -2.74 -1.81
N ARG A 126 18.65 -2.47 -1.25
CA ARG A 126 18.96 -1.23 -0.53
C ARG A 126 19.98 -0.39 -1.28
#